data_AF-A0A0P9IIJ7-F1
#
_entry.id   AF-A0A0P9IIJ7-F1
#
_cell.length_a   1.000
_cell.length_b   1.000
_cell.length_c   1.000
_cell.angle_alpha   90.00
_cell.angle_beta   90.00
_cell.angle_gamma   90.00
#
_symmetry.space_group_name_H-M   'P 1'
#
loop_
_entity.id
_entity.type
_entity.pdbx_description
1 polymer ?
#
loop_
_entity_poly.entity_id
_entity_poly.type
_entity_poly.pdbx_seq_one_letter_code
_entity_poly.pdbx_strand_id
1 'polypeptide(L)'
;MGKHALESPPSPARRKPITSNSYALENQDARPGVLWGDQEPFLGPAYTLPDRYLVSGLEERLAAVDKHSGEATAIVATMFDHNSSLAYGPYVVESKHLQKEDDFLNEYAPNEWTFRSNYKRSGSNDYHANDVVRYQYRTIAQKTNTHGVLPSVIKNSFVVNNETLTKTLTIENKTPEMLQTFLQETPNGKRTQRVLDDFGMEALWVDRQGDSEFPFADFIVAVRPKQQSYSQTGFY
;
A
#
# COMPACT_ATOMS: atom_id res chain seq x y z
N MET A 1 11.26 82.92 42.60
CA MET A 1 12.41 82.02 42.86
C MET A 1 12.47 81.04 41.69
N GLY A 2 13.34 81.22 40.69
CA GLY A 2 14.68 80.62 40.60
C GLY A 2 14.58 79.25 39.88
N LYS A 3 14.53 79.20 38.53
CA LYS A 3 15.63 79.13 37.55
C LYS A 3 16.33 77.76 37.40
N HIS A 4 16.32 77.29 36.14
CA HIS A 4 17.30 76.48 35.39
C HIS A 4 16.98 75.02 35.05
N ALA A 5 16.74 74.86 33.73
CA ALA A 5 16.92 73.65 32.94
C ALA A 5 18.40 73.33 32.72
N LEU A 6 18.71 72.05 32.48
CA LEU A 6 19.92 71.57 31.82
C LEU A 6 19.54 70.43 30.86
N GLU A 7 19.81 70.66 29.58
CA GLU A 7 19.73 69.68 28.48
C GLU A 7 21.02 68.88 28.31
N SER A 8 20.90 67.69 27.67
CA SER A 8 21.77 67.08 26.62
C SER A 8 22.32 65.68 26.96
N PRO A 9 22.65 64.79 25.98
CA PRO A 9 22.41 64.77 24.51
C PRO A 9 21.81 63.42 23.98
N PRO A 10 21.62 63.21 22.65
CA PRO A 10 20.79 62.12 22.07
C PRO A 10 21.55 60.94 21.40
N SER A 11 20.74 59.94 20.98
CA SER A 11 20.93 58.93 19.88
C SER A 11 21.42 57.51 20.27
N PRO A 12 21.10 56.40 19.53
CA PRO A 12 20.36 56.32 18.26
C PRO A 12 19.19 55.31 18.18
N ALA A 13 18.38 55.50 17.13
CA ALA A 13 17.25 54.68 16.70
C ALA A 13 17.64 53.32 16.10
N ARG A 14 16.80 52.28 16.25
CA ARG A 14 16.41 51.41 15.11
C ARG A 14 15.23 50.45 15.40
N ARG A 15 14.14 50.70 14.65
CA ARG A 15 13.20 49.77 13.99
C ARG A 15 12.39 48.76 14.81
N LYS A 16 11.07 48.96 14.79
CA LYS A 16 10.03 47.93 14.94
C LYS A 16 10.12 46.91 13.78
N PRO A 17 9.99 45.60 14.02
CA PRO A 17 9.60 44.67 12.98
C PRO A 17 8.08 44.64 12.83
N ILE A 18 7.64 44.90 11.61
CA ILE A 18 6.34 44.49 11.07
C ILE A 18 6.54 43.04 10.58
N THR A 19 5.67 42.12 11.01
CA THR A 19 5.41 40.85 10.31
C THR A 19 3.94 40.52 10.58
N SER A 20 3.02 40.85 9.67
CA SER A 20 2.59 40.06 8.50
C SER A 20 1.93 38.73 8.87
N ASN A 21 0.64 38.64 8.57
CA ASN A 21 -0.21 37.44 8.62
C ASN A 21 0.47 36.19 8.04
N SER A 22 0.26 35.04 8.67
CA SER A 22 0.22 33.76 7.97
C SER A 22 -0.64 32.76 8.73
N TYR A 23 -1.68 32.27 8.05
CA TYR A 23 -2.46 31.10 8.41
C TYR A 23 -1.52 29.90 8.64
N ALA A 24 -1.71 29.17 9.74
CA ALA A 24 -1.07 27.87 9.95
C ALA A 24 -1.95 26.79 9.31
N LEU A 25 -1.71 26.49 8.03
CA LEU A 25 -2.13 25.25 7.39
C LEU A 25 -0.96 24.24 7.41
N GLU A 26 -1.35 22.99 7.64
CA GLU A 26 -0.84 21.78 6.98
C GLU A 26 0.47 21.11 7.44
N ASN A 27 0.27 19.90 7.97
CA ASN A 27 0.96 18.65 7.61
C ASN A 27 2.48 18.69 7.56
N GLN A 28 3.11 18.70 8.73
CA GLN A 28 4.48 18.22 8.89
C GLN A 28 4.45 16.72 9.20
N ASP A 29 4.63 15.88 8.17
CA ASP A 29 5.66 14.83 8.17
C ASP A 29 5.79 14.22 6.76
N ALA A 30 6.55 14.91 5.91
CA ALA A 30 6.99 14.41 4.62
C ALA A 30 8.40 13.82 4.77
N ARG A 31 8.50 12.53 4.44
CA ARG A 31 9.65 11.60 4.46
C ARG A 31 11.01 12.22 4.07
N PRO A 32 12.15 11.60 4.46
CA PRO A 32 13.41 11.84 3.78
C PRO A 32 13.29 11.48 2.29
N GLY A 33 13.30 12.50 1.43
CA GLY A 33 13.51 12.38 -0.02
C GLY A 33 12.28 12.52 -0.93
N VAL A 34 11.32 13.40 -0.64
CA VAL A 34 10.57 14.23 -1.63
C VAL A 34 9.38 14.89 -0.92
N LEU A 35 9.52 16.18 -0.64
CA LEU A 35 8.41 17.11 -0.61
C LEU A 35 8.05 17.44 -2.07
N TRP A 36 6.76 17.50 -2.32
CA TRP A 36 6.08 17.78 -3.56
C TRP A 36 6.76 18.85 -4.44
N GLY A 37 7.08 18.48 -5.70
CA GLY A 37 7.29 19.44 -6.79
C GLY A 37 8.73 19.77 -7.21
N ASP A 38 9.76 19.16 -6.62
CA ASP A 38 11.14 19.38 -7.07
C ASP A 38 11.51 18.50 -8.28
N GLN A 39 12.29 19.06 -9.21
CA GLN A 39 12.91 18.29 -10.30
C GLN A 39 13.81 17.18 -9.74
N GLU A 40 14.19 16.22 -10.60
CA GLU A 40 14.87 14.97 -10.24
C GLU A 40 16.41 14.99 -9.95
N PRO A 41 17.17 16.05 -9.56
CA PRO A 41 18.62 15.90 -9.47
C PRO A 41 19.14 15.31 -8.14
N PHE A 42 18.29 14.82 -7.22
CA PHE A 42 18.76 14.23 -5.93
C PHE A 42 18.61 12.71 -5.79
N LEU A 43 18.27 12.00 -6.87
CA LEU A 43 18.46 10.55 -6.90
C LEU A 43 19.92 10.27 -7.26
N GLY A 44 20.73 9.83 -6.29
CA GLY A 44 21.93 9.05 -6.57
C GLY A 44 21.60 7.84 -7.47
N PRO A 45 22.59 7.06 -7.95
CA PRO A 45 22.42 6.10 -9.06
C PRO A 45 21.11 5.33 -8.91
N ALA A 46 20.24 5.49 -9.92
CA ALA A 46 18.84 5.06 -9.98
C ALA A 46 18.46 4.09 -8.85
N TYR A 47 17.73 4.58 -7.83
CA TYR A 47 17.21 3.73 -6.76
C TYR A 47 16.41 2.58 -7.38
N THR A 48 17.00 1.38 -7.39
CA THR A 48 16.33 0.17 -7.84
C THR A 48 15.60 -0.44 -6.66
N LEU A 49 14.32 -0.75 -6.85
CA LEU A 49 13.58 -1.52 -5.86
C LEU A 49 14.23 -2.90 -5.72
N PRO A 50 14.44 -3.42 -4.50
CA PRO A 50 14.88 -4.79 -4.33
C PRO A 50 13.81 -5.73 -4.90
N ASP A 51 14.20 -6.93 -5.32
CA ASP A 51 13.23 -7.91 -5.84
C ASP A 51 12.21 -8.34 -4.79
N ARG A 52 12.60 -8.33 -3.51
CA ARG A 52 11.78 -8.77 -2.37
C ARG A 52 12.27 -8.18 -1.06
N TYR A 53 11.46 -8.33 -0.01
CA TYR A 53 11.75 -7.87 1.33
C TYR A 53 11.66 -9.01 2.34
N LEU A 54 12.57 -9.00 3.32
CA LEU A 54 12.49 -9.84 4.51
C LEU A 54 11.94 -8.99 5.65
N VAL A 55 10.78 -9.37 6.18
CA VAL A 55 10.06 -8.63 7.20
C VAL A 55 9.99 -9.47 8.48
N SER A 56 10.71 -9.02 9.49
CA SER A 56 10.64 -9.60 10.84
C SER A 56 9.28 -9.31 11.48
N GLY A 57 8.72 -10.28 12.22
CA GLY A 57 7.45 -10.11 12.91
C GLY A 57 6.20 -10.16 12.02
N LEU A 58 6.34 -10.54 10.73
CA LEU A 58 5.21 -10.56 9.80
C LEU A 58 4.13 -11.55 10.23
N GLU A 59 4.51 -12.77 10.64
CA GLU A 59 3.57 -13.81 11.03
C GLU A 59 2.76 -13.40 12.26
N GLU A 60 3.41 -12.83 13.27
CA GLU A 60 2.77 -12.33 14.49
C GLU A 60 1.78 -11.21 14.17
N ARG A 61 2.15 -10.29 13.27
CA ARG A 61 1.26 -9.21 12.83
C ARG A 61 0.06 -9.75 12.06
N LEU A 62 0.27 -10.69 11.14
CA LEU A 62 -0.82 -11.32 10.40
C LEU A 62 -1.73 -12.12 11.35
N ALA A 63 -1.19 -12.80 12.37
CA ALA A 63 -1.98 -13.48 13.38
C ALA A 63 -2.84 -12.51 14.21
N ALA A 64 -2.32 -11.31 14.51
CA ALA A 64 -3.09 -10.25 15.16
C ALA A 64 -4.23 -9.72 14.27
N VAL A 65 -3.99 -9.55 12.96
CA VAL A 65 -5.04 -9.19 11.98
C VAL A 65 -6.12 -10.28 11.92
N ASP A 66 -5.74 -11.55 11.87
CA ASP A 66 -6.70 -12.65 11.86
C ASP A 66 -7.56 -12.73 13.11
N LYS A 67 -6.95 -12.49 14.28
CA LYS A 67 -7.70 -12.42 15.53
C LYS A 67 -8.75 -11.31 15.49
N HIS A 68 -8.46 -10.19 14.82
CA HIS A 68 -9.41 -9.11 14.62
C HIS A 68 -10.51 -9.46 13.60
N SER A 69 -10.15 -10.14 12.50
CA SER A 69 -11.11 -10.62 11.48
C SER A 69 -12.04 -11.74 11.98
N GLY A 70 -11.65 -12.47 13.02
CA GLY A 70 -12.52 -13.40 13.76
C GLY A 70 -13.20 -14.44 12.86
N GLU A 71 -14.53 -14.34 12.76
CA GLU A 71 -15.37 -15.26 11.98
C GLU A 71 -14.97 -15.34 10.50
N ALA A 72 -14.53 -14.24 9.89
CA ALA A 72 -14.11 -14.24 8.48
C ALA A 72 -12.90 -15.17 8.25
N THR A 73 -11.93 -15.16 9.16
CA THR A 73 -10.77 -16.06 9.11
C THR A 73 -11.21 -17.52 9.25
N ALA A 74 -12.15 -17.80 10.16
CA ALA A 74 -12.68 -19.16 10.33
C ALA A 74 -13.41 -19.64 9.07
N ILE A 75 -14.25 -18.78 8.47
CA ILE A 75 -14.96 -19.09 7.22
C ILE A 75 -13.97 -19.39 6.10
N VAL A 76 -12.94 -18.58 5.92
CA VAL A 76 -11.91 -18.84 4.90
C VAL A 76 -11.27 -20.21 5.13
N ALA A 77 -10.89 -20.54 6.37
CA ALA A 77 -10.20 -21.79 6.67
C ALA A 77 -11.08 -23.06 6.55
N THR A 78 -12.40 -22.97 6.75
CA THR A 78 -13.28 -24.15 6.84
C THR A 78 -14.31 -24.27 5.72
N MET A 79 -14.65 -23.16 5.06
CA MET A 79 -15.68 -23.11 4.02
C MET A 79 -15.10 -22.97 2.61
N PHE A 80 -13.79 -23.09 2.47
CA PHE A 80 -13.09 -23.13 1.19
C PHE A 80 -12.34 -24.45 1.02
N ASP A 81 -12.35 -24.95 -0.22
CA ASP A 81 -11.34 -25.90 -0.69
C ASP A 81 -10.11 -25.13 -1.16
N HIS A 82 -8.93 -25.47 -0.65
CA HIS A 82 -7.67 -24.82 -0.98
C HIS A 82 -6.75 -25.79 -1.71
N ASN A 83 -6.57 -25.56 -3.01
CA ASN A 83 -5.74 -26.41 -3.85
C ASN A 83 -4.43 -25.71 -4.17
N SER A 84 -3.31 -26.37 -3.87
CA SER A 84 -1.98 -25.93 -4.29
C SER A 84 -1.09 -27.15 -4.52
N SER A 85 -0.15 -27.05 -5.45
CA SER A 85 0.80 -28.13 -5.75
C SER A 85 2.23 -27.64 -5.59
N LEU A 86 3.11 -28.48 -5.06
CA LEU A 86 4.56 -28.22 -5.08
C LEU A 86 5.17 -28.55 -6.44
N ALA A 87 4.69 -29.60 -7.10
CA ALA A 87 5.21 -30.08 -8.37
C ALA A 87 4.76 -29.20 -9.56
N TYR A 88 3.57 -28.60 -9.46
CA TYR A 88 2.96 -27.82 -10.53
C TYR A 88 2.59 -26.42 -10.01
N GLY A 89 3.49 -25.45 -10.20
CA GLY A 89 3.29 -24.08 -9.72
C GLY A 89 3.43 -23.96 -8.19
N PRO A 90 4.66 -24.02 -7.65
CA PRO A 90 4.89 -24.07 -6.20
C PRO A 90 4.33 -22.87 -5.43
N TYR A 91 4.17 -21.73 -6.09
CA TYR A 91 3.64 -20.50 -5.49
C TYR A 91 2.16 -20.25 -5.82
N VAL A 92 1.53 -21.12 -6.61
CA VAL A 92 0.13 -20.99 -7.03
C VAL A 92 -0.78 -21.66 -6.01
N VAL A 93 -1.86 -20.98 -5.67
CA VAL A 93 -2.94 -21.51 -4.85
C VAL A 93 -4.28 -21.02 -5.38
N GLU A 94 -5.22 -21.97 -5.48
CA GLU A 94 -6.62 -21.72 -5.77
C GLU A 94 -7.42 -21.94 -4.48
N SER A 95 -8.42 -21.09 -4.24
CA SER A 95 -9.37 -21.27 -3.15
C SER A 95 -10.78 -21.10 -3.66
N LYS A 96 -11.60 -22.13 -3.50
CA LYS A 96 -12.99 -22.19 -3.98
C LYS A 96 -13.93 -22.35 -2.80
N HIS A 97 -14.91 -21.46 -2.66
CA HIS A 97 -15.89 -21.57 -1.59
C HIS A 97 -16.79 -22.80 -1.82
N LEU A 98 -17.01 -23.61 -0.78
CA LEU A 98 -17.70 -24.89 -0.88
C LEU A 98 -19.21 -24.77 -1.19
N GLN A 99 -19.80 -23.62 -0.84
CA GLN A 99 -21.24 -23.36 -0.97
C GLN A 99 -21.61 -22.10 -1.77
N LYS A 100 -20.62 -21.36 -2.27
CA LYS A 100 -20.81 -20.07 -2.97
C LYS A 100 -19.97 -20.09 -4.22
N GLU A 101 -20.38 -19.34 -5.25
CA GLU A 101 -19.61 -19.21 -6.50
C GLU A 101 -18.45 -18.21 -6.38
N ASP A 102 -17.70 -18.29 -5.28
CA ASP A 102 -16.54 -17.45 -5.01
C ASP A 102 -15.26 -18.26 -5.23
N ASP A 103 -14.33 -17.72 -6.02
CA ASP A 103 -13.06 -18.36 -6.36
C ASP A 103 -11.91 -17.35 -6.41
N PHE A 104 -10.75 -17.77 -5.91
CA PHE A 104 -9.56 -16.94 -5.79
C PHE A 104 -8.32 -17.73 -6.22
N LEU A 105 -7.77 -17.39 -7.38
CA LEU A 105 -6.52 -17.93 -7.93
C LEU A 105 -5.43 -16.87 -7.87
N ASN A 106 -4.40 -17.14 -7.08
CA ASN A 106 -3.29 -16.24 -6.84
C ASN A 106 -1.96 -16.98 -6.85
N GLU A 107 -0.90 -16.24 -7.12
CA GLU A 107 0.48 -16.71 -7.11
C GLU A 107 1.31 -15.83 -6.17
N TYR A 108 2.05 -16.45 -5.24
CA TYR A 108 2.80 -15.75 -4.19
C TYR A 108 4.31 -16.01 -4.35
N ALA A 109 4.85 -15.70 -5.54
CA ALA A 109 6.28 -15.81 -5.75
C ALA A 109 7.02 -14.79 -4.84
N PRO A 110 8.27 -15.07 -4.42
CA PRO A 110 8.98 -14.20 -3.49
C PRO A 110 9.13 -12.75 -3.95
N ASN A 111 9.19 -12.52 -5.27
CA ASN A 111 9.43 -11.21 -5.88
C ASN A 111 8.17 -10.52 -6.41
N GLU A 112 7.18 -11.30 -6.86
CA GLU A 112 5.92 -10.78 -7.38
C GLU A 112 4.75 -11.61 -6.85
N TRP A 113 3.70 -10.93 -6.38
CA TRP A 113 2.41 -11.57 -6.20
C TRP A 113 1.50 -11.28 -7.37
N THR A 114 0.99 -12.33 -8.01
CA THR A 114 0.05 -12.20 -9.12
C THR A 114 -1.34 -12.60 -8.67
N PHE A 115 -2.26 -11.64 -8.71
CA PHE A 115 -3.67 -11.84 -8.47
C PHE A 115 -4.39 -12.05 -9.79
N ARG A 116 -4.64 -13.31 -10.18
CA ARG A 116 -5.12 -13.68 -11.53
C ARG A 116 -6.63 -13.64 -11.65
N SER A 117 -7.33 -14.42 -10.82
CA SER A 117 -8.79 -14.55 -10.89
C SER A 117 -9.35 -14.49 -9.47
N ASN A 118 -9.88 -13.34 -9.08
CA ASN A 118 -10.41 -13.14 -7.72
C ASN A 118 -11.87 -12.71 -7.83
N TYR A 119 -12.77 -13.67 -7.83
CA TYR A 119 -14.20 -13.45 -8.02
C TYR A 119 -14.96 -13.70 -6.72
N LYS A 120 -15.61 -12.65 -6.22
CA LYS A 120 -16.52 -12.72 -5.08
C LYS A 120 -17.97 -12.53 -5.54
N ARG A 121 -18.49 -13.50 -6.31
CA ARG A 121 -19.82 -13.39 -6.95
C ARG A 121 -20.97 -13.40 -5.95
N SER A 122 -20.77 -14.00 -4.78
CA SER A 122 -21.77 -14.09 -3.73
C SER A 122 -22.20 -12.73 -3.16
N GLY A 123 -21.35 -11.69 -3.29
CA GLY A 123 -21.60 -10.39 -2.66
C GLY A 123 -21.68 -10.41 -1.12
N SER A 124 -21.41 -11.55 -0.48
CA SER A 124 -21.53 -11.70 0.98
C SER A 124 -20.54 -10.80 1.73
N ASN A 125 -20.88 -10.42 2.95
CA ASN A 125 -20.02 -9.63 3.83
C ASN A 125 -19.31 -10.46 4.91
N ASP A 126 -19.54 -11.77 4.93
CA ASP A 126 -19.01 -12.69 5.95
C ASP A 126 -17.49 -12.84 5.90
N TYR A 127 -16.87 -12.48 4.76
CA TYR A 127 -15.43 -12.38 4.57
C TYR A 127 -15.13 -11.43 3.40
N HIS A 128 -13.89 -10.99 3.32
CA HIS A 128 -13.35 -10.19 2.24
C HIS A 128 -12.21 -10.91 1.53
N ALA A 129 -11.92 -10.47 0.30
CA ALA A 129 -10.87 -11.08 -0.52
C ALA A 129 -9.47 -11.00 0.15
N ASN A 130 -9.22 -9.99 0.98
CA ASN A 130 -7.96 -9.89 1.72
C ASN A 130 -7.83 -10.97 2.81
N ASP A 131 -8.93 -11.46 3.39
CA ASP A 131 -8.89 -12.59 4.32
C ASP A 131 -8.41 -13.88 3.60
N VAL A 132 -8.90 -14.09 2.37
CA VAL A 132 -8.43 -15.20 1.51
C VAL A 132 -6.96 -15.05 1.17
N VAL A 133 -6.51 -13.83 0.85
CA VAL A 133 -5.10 -13.55 0.54
C VAL A 133 -4.19 -13.85 1.73
N ARG A 134 -4.59 -13.46 2.97
CA ARG A 134 -3.80 -13.80 4.17
C ARG A 134 -3.68 -15.31 4.37
N TYR A 135 -4.78 -16.04 4.23
CA TYR A 135 -4.76 -17.51 4.35
C TYR A 135 -3.89 -18.18 3.28
N GLN A 136 -4.05 -17.76 2.02
CA GLN A 136 -3.29 -18.27 0.89
C GLN A 136 -1.79 -17.97 1.02
N TYR A 137 -1.42 -16.75 1.43
CA TYR A 137 -0.02 -16.40 1.70
C TYR A 137 0.59 -17.35 2.72
N ARG A 138 -0.06 -17.56 3.88
CA ARG A 138 0.48 -18.47 4.92
C ARG A 138 0.62 -19.89 4.40
N THR A 139 -0.37 -20.37 3.64
CA THR A 139 -0.34 -21.70 3.02
C THR A 139 0.88 -21.85 2.11
N ILE A 140 1.12 -20.89 1.21
CA ILE A 140 2.28 -20.93 0.32
C ILE A 140 3.58 -20.74 1.10
N ALA A 141 3.67 -19.75 1.99
CA ALA A 141 4.86 -19.47 2.77
C ALA A 141 5.33 -20.68 3.59
N GLN A 142 4.39 -21.40 4.21
CA GLN A 142 4.68 -22.66 4.89
C GLN A 142 5.15 -23.75 3.93
N LYS A 143 4.45 -23.93 2.81
CA LYS A 143 4.75 -24.95 1.80
C LYS A 143 6.12 -24.75 1.14
N THR A 144 6.53 -23.51 0.91
CA THR A 144 7.77 -23.15 0.20
C THR A 144 8.87 -22.63 1.11
N ASN A 145 8.66 -22.63 2.44
CA ASN A 145 9.58 -22.09 3.44
C ASN A 145 10.02 -20.64 3.15
N THR A 146 9.05 -19.79 2.78
CA THR A 146 9.25 -18.37 2.44
C THR A 146 8.54 -17.44 3.44
N HIS A 147 8.52 -17.83 4.71
CA HIS A 147 7.98 -17.02 5.80
C HIS A 147 8.65 -15.65 5.88
N GLY A 148 7.87 -14.60 6.18
CA GLY A 148 8.40 -13.24 6.30
C GLY A 148 8.81 -12.59 4.97
N VAL A 149 8.67 -13.28 3.83
CA VAL A 149 9.03 -12.73 2.52
C VAL A 149 7.84 -11.98 1.93
N LEU A 150 8.05 -10.72 1.54
CA LEU A 150 7.08 -9.89 0.82
C LEU A 150 7.65 -9.46 -0.54
N PRO A 151 6.80 -9.30 -1.58
CA PRO A 151 7.24 -8.96 -2.92
C PRO A 151 7.58 -7.46 -3.01
N SER A 152 8.24 -7.05 -4.08
CA SER A 152 8.29 -5.63 -4.46
C SER A 152 7.27 -5.25 -5.53
N VAL A 153 6.55 -6.24 -6.07
CA VAL A 153 5.50 -6.05 -7.06
C VAL A 153 4.25 -6.84 -6.70
N ILE A 154 3.09 -6.19 -6.83
CA ILE A 154 1.80 -6.85 -6.88
C ILE A 154 1.20 -6.62 -8.26
N LYS A 155 0.91 -7.69 -8.99
CA LYS A 155 0.24 -7.65 -10.28
C LYS A 155 -1.22 -8.08 -10.13
N ASN A 156 -2.16 -7.17 -10.38
CA ASN A 156 -3.56 -7.55 -10.62
C ASN A 156 -3.69 -7.89 -12.11
N SER A 157 -3.82 -9.17 -12.43
CA SER A 157 -3.76 -9.65 -13.81
C SER A 157 -5.13 -9.86 -14.42
N PHE A 158 -5.25 -9.67 -15.74
CA PHE A 158 -6.47 -9.89 -16.53
C PHE A 158 -7.71 -9.21 -15.93
N VAL A 159 -7.56 -7.96 -15.48
CA VAL A 159 -8.67 -7.22 -14.88
C VAL A 159 -9.69 -6.88 -15.95
N VAL A 160 -10.89 -7.44 -15.80
CA VAL A 160 -12.06 -7.19 -16.67
C VAL A 160 -13.13 -6.30 -16.00
N ASN A 161 -12.88 -5.82 -14.78
CA ASN A 161 -13.84 -4.98 -14.06
C ASN A 161 -14.00 -3.62 -14.78
N ASN A 162 -15.19 -3.37 -15.33
CA ASN A 162 -15.46 -2.20 -16.16
C ASN A 162 -15.25 -0.87 -15.42
N GLU A 163 -15.59 -0.80 -14.13
CA GLU A 163 -15.37 0.41 -13.32
C GLU A 163 -13.87 0.71 -13.17
N THR A 164 -13.07 -0.30 -12.82
CA THR A 164 -11.61 -0.18 -12.74
C THR A 164 -11.02 0.25 -14.08
N LEU A 165 -11.44 -0.37 -15.18
CA LEU A 165 -10.91 -0.08 -16.51
C LEU A 165 -11.27 1.34 -16.97
N THR A 166 -12.51 1.76 -16.75
CA THR A 166 -12.99 3.09 -17.19
C THR A 166 -12.30 4.20 -16.39
N LYS A 167 -12.21 4.08 -15.06
CA LYS A 167 -11.61 5.10 -14.19
C LYS A 167 -10.13 5.33 -14.45
N THR A 168 -9.42 4.35 -14.99
CA THR A 168 -7.97 4.41 -15.19
C THR A 168 -7.57 4.56 -16.66
N LEU A 169 -8.54 4.60 -17.59
CA LEU A 169 -8.29 4.51 -19.02
C LEU A 169 -7.41 5.65 -19.56
N THR A 170 -7.64 6.87 -19.08
CA THR A 170 -7.02 8.10 -19.62
C THR A 170 -5.93 8.67 -18.72
N ILE A 171 -5.63 8.00 -17.61
CA ILE A 171 -4.65 8.49 -16.64
C ILE A 171 -3.26 8.00 -17.05
N GLU A 172 -2.28 8.90 -17.01
CA GLU A 172 -0.90 8.54 -17.31
C GLU A 172 -0.33 7.58 -16.27
N ASN A 173 0.37 6.53 -16.72
CA ASN A 173 0.95 5.52 -15.85
C ASN A 173 2.00 6.08 -14.90
N LYS A 174 2.16 5.44 -13.75
CA LYS A 174 3.18 5.76 -12.73
C LYS A 174 3.11 7.20 -12.20
N THR A 175 1.97 7.86 -12.35
CA THR A 175 1.69 9.17 -11.77
C THR A 175 1.02 9.03 -10.39
N PRO A 176 1.09 10.07 -9.53
CA PRO A 176 0.31 10.13 -8.29
C PRO A 176 -1.21 9.98 -8.53
N GLU A 177 -1.72 10.53 -9.63
CA GLU A 177 -3.13 10.42 -10.02
C GLU A 177 -3.52 8.96 -10.31
N MET A 178 -2.70 8.21 -11.06
CA MET A 178 -2.95 6.78 -11.32
C MET A 178 -2.93 5.98 -10.03
N LEU A 179 -1.95 6.22 -9.16
CA LEU A 179 -1.83 5.54 -7.88
C LEU A 179 -3.07 5.78 -7.00
N GLN A 180 -3.47 7.05 -6.84
CA GLN A 180 -4.62 7.44 -6.04
C GLN A 180 -5.92 6.87 -6.64
N THR A 181 -6.16 7.09 -7.94
CA THR A 181 -7.38 6.65 -8.61
C THR A 181 -7.53 5.14 -8.54
N PHE A 182 -6.46 4.39 -8.86
CA PHE A 182 -6.50 2.94 -8.76
C PHE A 182 -6.85 2.51 -7.33
N LEU A 183 -6.04 2.86 -6.32
CA LEU A 183 -6.17 2.33 -4.97
C LEU A 183 -7.43 2.79 -4.22
N GLN A 184 -7.90 4.02 -4.47
CA GLN A 184 -8.97 4.62 -3.69
C GLN A 184 -10.30 4.66 -4.42
N GLU A 185 -10.31 4.60 -5.74
CA GLU A 185 -11.53 4.82 -6.51
C GLU A 185 -11.98 3.58 -7.28
N THR A 186 -11.13 2.56 -7.45
CA THR A 186 -11.51 1.33 -8.16
C THR A 186 -11.80 0.16 -7.22
N PRO A 187 -12.73 -0.76 -7.56
CA PRO A 187 -12.95 -1.97 -6.79
C PRO A 187 -11.69 -2.83 -6.61
N ASN A 188 -10.90 -3.02 -7.68
CA ASN A 188 -9.68 -3.83 -7.65
C ASN A 188 -8.57 -3.18 -6.81
N GLY A 189 -8.40 -1.87 -6.93
CA GLY A 189 -7.39 -1.15 -6.15
C GLY A 189 -7.76 -1.01 -4.68
N LYS A 190 -9.04 -0.82 -4.31
CA LYS A 190 -9.48 -0.87 -2.89
C LYS A 190 -9.19 -2.22 -2.24
N ARG A 191 -9.41 -3.31 -2.98
CA ARG A 191 -9.03 -4.67 -2.51
C ARG A 191 -7.51 -4.80 -2.38
N THR A 192 -6.74 -4.25 -3.32
CA THR A 192 -5.27 -4.21 -3.24
C THR A 192 -4.82 -3.40 -2.02
N GLN A 193 -5.43 -2.25 -1.76
CA GLN A 193 -5.13 -1.40 -0.60
C GLN A 193 -5.35 -2.15 0.72
N ARG A 194 -6.45 -2.90 0.87
CA ARG A 194 -6.69 -3.73 2.07
C ARG A 194 -5.61 -4.80 2.26
N VAL A 195 -5.15 -5.43 1.17
CA VAL A 195 -4.02 -6.36 1.22
C VAL A 195 -2.76 -5.62 1.67
N LEU A 196 -2.44 -4.46 1.10
CA LEU A 196 -1.29 -3.68 1.52
C LEU A 196 -1.36 -3.34 3.02
N ASP A 197 -2.52 -2.96 3.52
CA ASP A 197 -2.71 -2.64 4.93
C ASP A 197 -2.52 -3.86 5.84
N ASP A 198 -3.10 -5.01 5.51
CA ASP A 198 -2.93 -6.28 6.25
C ASP A 198 -1.45 -6.68 6.38
N PHE A 199 -0.69 -6.50 5.29
CA PHE A 199 0.73 -6.87 5.23
C PHE A 199 1.67 -5.73 5.62
N GLY A 200 1.12 -4.58 6.04
CA GLY A 200 1.86 -3.38 6.42
C GLY A 200 2.82 -2.90 5.32
N MET A 201 2.31 -2.84 4.10
CA MET A 201 2.99 -2.37 2.89
C MET A 201 2.36 -1.06 2.40
N GLU A 202 3.11 -0.29 1.63
CA GLU A 202 2.63 0.85 0.87
C GLU A 202 2.94 0.66 -0.62
N ALA A 203 2.07 1.20 -1.46
CA ALA A 203 2.30 1.27 -2.90
C ALA A 203 3.07 2.54 -3.27
N LEU A 204 3.91 2.45 -4.29
CA LEU A 204 4.78 3.51 -4.77
C LEU A 204 4.29 4.09 -6.09
N TRP A 205 3.85 3.23 -7.00
CA TRP A 205 3.29 3.59 -8.29
C TRP A 205 2.42 2.46 -8.82
N VAL A 206 1.56 2.80 -9.80
CA VAL A 206 0.72 1.84 -10.52
C VAL A 206 0.97 2.04 -12.02
N ASP A 207 1.20 0.94 -12.72
CA ASP A 207 1.37 0.88 -14.18
C ASP A 207 0.25 0.05 -14.78
N ARG A 208 -0.61 0.68 -15.59
CA ARG A 208 -1.69 0.01 -16.32
C ARG A 208 -1.17 -0.48 -17.66
N GLN A 209 -1.25 -1.77 -17.89
CA GLN A 209 -0.86 -2.42 -19.14
C GLN A 209 -2.12 -2.98 -19.80
N GLY A 210 -2.70 -2.18 -20.70
CA GLY A 210 -3.88 -2.59 -21.47
C GLY A 210 -3.50 -3.53 -22.62
N ASP A 211 -4.45 -4.35 -23.03
CA ASP A 211 -4.38 -5.14 -24.25
C ASP A 211 -5.13 -4.40 -25.38
N SER A 212 -4.55 -4.36 -26.59
CA SER A 212 -5.17 -3.67 -27.74
C SER A 212 -6.27 -4.49 -28.41
N GLU A 213 -6.28 -5.80 -28.22
CA GLU A 213 -7.19 -6.75 -28.83
C GLU A 213 -8.32 -7.16 -27.88
N PHE A 214 -8.06 -7.16 -26.57
CA PHE A 214 -8.99 -7.63 -25.55
C PHE A 214 -9.31 -6.55 -24.51
N PRO A 215 -10.56 -6.48 -24.01
CA PRO A 215 -10.99 -5.47 -23.05
C PRO A 215 -10.57 -5.82 -21.61
N PHE A 216 -9.29 -6.13 -21.40
CA PHE A 216 -8.70 -6.29 -20.08
C PHE A 216 -7.42 -5.45 -19.94
N ALA A 217 -7.00 -5.26 -18.70
CA ALA A 217 -5.69 -4.70 -18.40
C ALA A 217 -5.05 -5.43 -17.22
N ASP A 218 -3.72 -5.50 -17.23
CA ASP A 218 -2.94 -5.78 -16.04
C ASP A 218 -2.65 -4.47 -15.30
N PHE A 219 -2.66 -4.50 -13.97
CA PHE A 219 -2.21 -3.39 -13.12
C PHE A 219 -1.03 -3.84 -12.28
N ILE A 220 0.14 -3.29 -12.57
CA ILE A 220 1.38 -3.57 -11.86
C ILE A 220 1.57 -2.50 -10.79
N VAL A 221 1.67 -2.92 -9.54
CA VAL A 221 1.81 -2.04 -8.39
C VAL A 221 3.18 -2.29 -7.77
N ALA A 222 4.07 -1.31 -7.80
CA ALA A 222 5.28 -1.37 -7.00
C ALA A 222 4.95 -1.11 -5.54
N VAL A 223 5.51 -1.94 -4.66
CA VAL A 223 5.19 -1.95 -3.24
C VAL A 223 6.45 -2.07 -2.39
N ARG A 224 6.36 -1.62 -1.14
CA ARG A 224 7.38 -1.84 -0.12
C ARG A 224 6.76 -1.93 1.27
N PRO A 225 7.44 -2.54 2.26
CA PRO A 225 7.01 -2.44 3.65
C PRO A 225 6.93 -0.98 4.10
N LYS A 226 5.88 -0.62 4.85
CA LYS A 226 5.80 0.68 5.53
C LYS A 226 6.97 0.76 6.51
N GLN A 227 7.66 1.91 6.56
CA GLN A 227 8.64 2.15 7.61
C GLN A 227 7.92 2.05 8.96
N GLN A 228 8.36 1.13 9.81
CA GLN A 228 7.85 1.09 11.18
C GLN A 228 8.34 2.36 11.86
N SER A 229 7.41 3.21 12.28
CA SER A 229 7.73 4.29 13.21
C SER A 229 8.24 3.61 14.49
N TYR A 230 9.56 3.62 14.69
CA TYR A 230 10.11 3.28 15.99
C TYR A 230 9.65 4.39 16.95
N SER A 231 8.50 4.19 17.60
CA SER A 231 8.21 4.90 18.83
C SER A 231 9.32 4.50 19.78
N GLN A 232 10.29 5.40 19.98
CA GLN A 232 11.26 5.26 21.06
C GLN A 232 10.45 5.06 22.33
N THR A 233 10.41 3.84 22.83
CA THR A 233 10.03 3.57 24.20
C THR A 233 11.19 4.09 25.03
N GLY A 234 11.12 5.39 25.33
CA GLY A 234 11.97 6.01 26.33
C GLY A 234 11.75 5.28 27.64
N PHE A 235 12.78 4.57 28.09
CA PHE A 235 12.89 4.16 29.47
C PHE A 235 13.03 5.44 30.30
N TYR A 236 12.06 5.69 31.18
CA TYR A 236 12.22 6.56 32.35
C TYR A 236 12.78 5.74 33.50
#